data_AF-A0A354BJ28-F1
#
_entry.id   AF-A0A354BJ28-F1
#
_cell.length_a   1.000
_cell.length_b   1.000
_cell.length_c   1.000
_cell.angle_alpha   90.00
_cell.angle_beta   90.00
_cell.angle_gamma   90.00
#
_symmetry.space_group_name_H-M   'P 1'
#
loop_
_entity.id
_entity.type
_entity.pdbx_description
1 polymer ?
#
loop_
_entity_poly.entity_id
_entity_poly.type
_entity_poly.pdbx_seq_one_letter_code
_entity_poly.pdbx_strand_id
1 'polypeptide(L)'
;LLPWIATAFDMPTADKSETELFQDFSRFLERERSAGRRVLLIVDEAQNIGTTMLEELRLLSNLNDGRRRSLQIVLSGQLGLRDFLKGPGMVQLAQRIGVEYVLDALSEDETIAYIMHRLQVSGRTTPLFTTSACRSVFH
;
A
#
# COMPACT_ATOMS: atom_id res chain seq x y z
N LEU A 1 8.46 -3.56 13.32
CA LEU A 1 7.71 -3.83 12.06
C LEU A 1 8.08 -5.16 11.41
N LEU A 2 9.37 -5.52 11.35
CA LEU A 2 9.84 -6.71 10.63
C LEU A 2 9.10 -8.04 10.91
N PRO A 3 8.75 -8.39 12.16
CA PRO A 3 8.00 -9.62 12.43
C PRO A 3 6.64 -9.67 11.72
N TRP A 4 5.96 -8.53 11.61
CA TRP A 4 4.67 -8.43 10.91
C TRP A 4 4.84 -8.66 9.41
N ILE A 5 5.89 -8.08 8.83
CA ILE A 5 6.21 -8.26 7.40
C ILE A 5 6.58 -9.72 7.12
N ALA A 6 7.43 -10.32 7.96
CA ALA A 6 7.81 -11.73 7.83
C ALA A 6 6.57 -12.64 7.88
N THR A 7 5.68 -12.43 8.86
CA THR A 7 4.42 -13.17 8.93
C THR A 7 3.53 -12.96 7.69
N ALA A 8 3.44 -11.72 7.17
CA ALA A 8 2.65 -11.42 5.98
C ALA A 8 3.17 -12.10 4.68
N PHE A 9 4.45 -12.50 4.67
CA PHE A 9 5.07 -13.28 3.60
C PHE A 9 5.24 -14.77 3.96
N ASP A 10 4.48 -15.26 4.95
CA ASP A 10 4.52 -16.66 5.43
C ASP A 10 5.93 -17.13 5.85
N MET A 11 6.73 -16.22 6.39
CA MET A 11 8.08 -16.53 6.87
C MET A 11 8.07 -16.93 8.35
N PRO A 12 8.92 -17.89 8.79
CA PRO A 12 9.00 -18.27 10.19
C PRO A 12 9.57 -17.12 11.04
N THR A 13 8.87 -16.77 12.12
CA THR A 13 9.24 -15.67 13.03
C THR A 13 9.58 -16.10 14.46
N ALA A 14 9.19 -17.30 14.88
CA ALA A 14 9.42 -17.79 16.24
C ALA A 14 10.91 -17.87 16.58
N ASP A 15 11.26 -17.42 17.79
CA ASP A 15 12.61 -17.47 18.39
C ASP A 15 13.73 -16.77 17.61
N LYS A 16 13.38 -15.87 16.67
CA LYS A 16 14.36 -15.11 15.89
C LYS A 16 14.58 -13.71 16.44
N SER A 17 15.84 -13.32 16.49
CA SER A 17 16.23 -11.92 16.69
C SER A 17 15.83 -11.06 15.49
N GLU A 18 15.76 -9.75 15.71
CA GLU A 18 15.46 -8.78 14.65
C GLU A 18 16.48 -8.85 13.49
N THR A 19 17.76 -9.05 13.81
CA THR A 19 18.83 -9.24 12.82
C THR A 19 18.62 -10.49 11.98
N GLU A 20 18.22 -11.61 12.60
CA GLU A 20 17.94 -12.85 11.88
C GLU A 20 16.75 -12.71 10.94
N LEU A 21 15.67 -12.06 11.39
CA LEU A 21 14.51 -11.76 10.56
C LEU A 21 14.88 -10.88 9.37
N PHE A 22 15.74 -9.89 9.57
CA PHE A 22 16.22 -9.02 8.49
C PHE A 22 17.05 -9.76 7.46
N GLN A 23 17.95 -10.65 7.90
CA GLN A 23 18.72 -11.49 7.00
C GLN A 23 17.84 -12.48 6.24
N ASP A 24 16.86 -13.09 6.91
CA ASP A 24 15.89 -13.98 6.27
C ASP A 24 15.06 -13.25 5.23
N PHE A 25 14.57 -12.06 5.55
CA PHE A 25 13.79 -11.25 4.61
C PHE A 25 14.64 -10.83 3.41
N SER A 26 15.90 -10.45 3.65
CA SER A 26 16.85 -10.13 2.57
C SER A 26 17.09 -11.33 1.65
N ARG A 27 17.28 -12.54 2.21
CA ARG A 27 17.40 -13.79 1.44
C ARG A 27 16.13 -14.11 0.66
N PHE A 28 14.96 -13.88 1.26
CA PHE A 28 13.67 -14.04 0.59
C PHE A 28 13.58 -13.12 -0.64
N LEU A 29 13.87 -11.82 -0.49
CA LEU A 29 13.87 -10.86 -1.59
C LEU A 29 14.83 -11.26 -2.72
N GLU A 30 16.03 -11.74 -2.36
CA GLU A 30 17.02 -12.25 -3.31
C GLU A 30 16.51 -13.46 -4.11
N ARG A 31 15.85 -14.40 -3.43
CA ARG A 31 15.27 -15.60 -4.04
C ARG A 31 14.15 -15.25 -5.01
N GLU A 32 13.22 -14.40 -4.58
CA GLU A 32 12.10 -13.97 -5.44
C GLU A 32 12.62 -13.22 -6.67
N ARG A 33 13.63 -12.36 -6.48
CA ARG A 33 14.30 -11.65 -7.58
C ARG A 33 14.99 -12.61 -8.55
N SER A 34 15.74 -13.59 -8.05
CA SER A 34 16.42 -14.60 -8.87
C SER A 34 15.43 -15.44 -9.69
N ALA A 35 14.21 -15.60 -9.18
CA ALA A 35 13.10 -16.23 -9.88
C ALA A 35 12.34 -15.28 -10.84
N GLY A 36 12.83 -14.05 -11.05
CA GLY A 36 12.20 -13.04 -11.91
C GLY A 36 10.91 -12.44 -11.34
N ARG A 37 10.61 -12.66 -10.05
CA ARG A 37 9.43 -12.12 -9.38
C ARG A 37 9.76 -10.83 -8.64
N ARG A 38 8.76 -9.96 -8.50
CA ARG A 38 8.84 -8.71 -7.75
C ARG A 38 8.03 -8.83 -6.48
N VAL A 39 8.62 -8.43 -5.36
CA VAL A 39 7.91 -8.41 -4.07
C VAL A 39 7.24 -7.05 -3.88
N LEU A 40 5.95 -7.07 -3.54
CA LEU A 40 5.13 -5.89 -3.27
C LEU A 40 4.65 -5.94 -1.82
N LEU A 41 5.02 -4.94 -1.02
CA LEU A 41 4.50 -4.70 0.31
C LEU A 41 3.46 -3.58 0.24
N ILE A 42 2.20 -3.91 0.46
CA ILE A 42 1.11 -2.93 0.54
C ILE A 42 0.81 -2.70 2.02
N VAL A 43 0.87 -1.43 2.41
CA VAL A 43 0.60 -0.98 3.77
C VAL A 43 -0.64 -0.10 3.70
N ASP A 44 -1.78 -0.69 4.08
CA ASP A 44 -3.05 0.04 4.10
C ASP A 44 -3.24 0.79 5.42
N GLU A 45 -4.01 1.88 5.37
CA GLU A 45 -4.24 2.77 6.51
C GLU A 45 -2.92 3.22 7.20
N ALA A 46 -1.90 3.52 6.40
CA ALA A 46 -0.53 3.73 6.87
C ALA A 46 -0.38 4.91 7.84
N GLN A 47 -1.35 5.82 7.93
CA GLN A 47 -1.38 6.86 8.97
C GLN A 47 -1.44 6.29 10.40
N ASN A 48 -1.85 5.03 10.58
CA ASN A 48 -1.98 4.39 11.88
C ASN A 48 -0.70 3.71 12.40
N ILE A 49 0.34 3.59 11.58
CA ILE A 49 1.52 2.73 11.84
C ILE A 49 2.58 3.44 12.71
N GLY A 50 2.45 4.75 12.88
CA GLY A 50 3.33 5.57 13.71
C GLY A 50 4.71 5.84 13.07
N THR A 51 5.40 6.86 13.59
CA THR A 51 6.70 7.33 13.06
C THR A 51 7.78 6.26 13.08
N THR A 52 7.90 5.51 14.18
CA THR A 52 8.98 4.52 14.36
C THR A 52 8.93 3.41 13.30
N MET A 53 7.75 2.86 13.03
CA MET A 53 7.62 1.78 12.04
C MET A 53 7.77 2.30 10.61
N LEU A 54 7.37 3.55 10.32
CA LEU A 54 7.63 4.19 9.03
C LEU A 54 9.13 4.40 8.78
N GLU A 55 9.90 4.71 9.82
CA GLU A 55 11.37 4.73 9.73
C GLU A 55 11.97 3.33 9.49
N GLU A 56 11.39 2.27 10.08
CA GLU A 56 11.79 0.90 9.74
C GLU A 56 11.53 0.58 8.25
N LEU A 57 10.41 1.04 7.67
CA LEU A 57 10.15 0.90 6.22
C LEU A 57 11.20 1.65 5.39
N ARG A 58 11.66 2.83 5.85
CA ARG A 58 12.75 3.56 5.21
C ARG A 58 14.02 2.71 5.17
N LEU A 59 14.36 2.04 6.27
CA LEU A 59 15.53 1.16 6.34
C LEU A 59 15.39 -0.03 5.38
N LEU A 60 14.21 -0.67 5.34
CA LEU A 60 13.92 -1.77 4.41
C LEU A 60 14.00 -1.34 2.95
N SER A 61 13.64 -0.10 2.63
CA SER A 61 13.75 0.43 1.26
C SER A 61 15.20 0.48 0.76
N ASN A 62 16.20 0.54 1.66
CA ASN A 62 17.62 0.49 1.31
C ASN A 62 18.08 -0.87 0.80
N LEU A 63 17.32 -1.95 1.01
CA LEU A 63 17.61 -3.28 0.43
C LEU A 63 17.51 -3.28 -1.11
N ASN A 64 17.02 -2.18 -1.69
CA ASN A 64 17.07 -1.94 -3.13
C ASN A 64 18.46 -1.42 -3.53
N ASP A 65 19.45 -2.32 -3.64
CA ASP A 65 20.75 -1.98 -4.22
C ASP A 65 20.58 -1.54 -5.68
N GLY A 66 21.18 -0.40 -6.02
CA GLY A 66 20.83 0.52 -7.13
C GLY A 66 20.79 -0.03 -8.56
N ARG A 67 20.86 -1.34 -8.79
CA ARG A 67 20.74 -1.97 -10.09
C ARG A 67 19.30 -2.41 -10.41
N ARG A 68 18.53 -2.96 -9.45
CA ARG A 68 17.10 -3.37 -9.66
C ARG A 68 16.34 -3.43 -8.32
N ARG A 69 15.11 -2.89 -8.29
CA ARG A 69 14.23 -2.85 -7.09
C ARG A 69 13.72 -4.26 -6.74
N SER A 70 14.18 -4.81 -5.62
CA SER A 70 13.77 -6.14 -5.11
C SER A 70 12.46 -6.06 -4.31
N LEU A 71 12.23 -4.93 -3.62
CA LEU A 71 11.04 -4.65 -2.84
C LEU A 71 10.38 -3.35 -3.32
N GLN A 72 9.10 -3.42 -3.68
CA GLN A 72 8.25 -2.25 -3.87
C GLN A 72 7.36 -2.08 -2.66
N ILE A 73 7.32 -0.86 -2.11
CA ILE A 73 6.43 -0.51 -0.99
C ILE A 73 5.36 0.43 -1.54
N VAL A 74 4.10 0.16 -1.21
CA VAL A 74 2.95 1.03 -1.46
C VAL A 74 2.34 1.39 -0.12
N LEU A 75 2.27 2.69 0.15
CA LEU A 75 1.57 3.22 1.31
C LEU A 75 0.21 3.75 0.84
N SER A 76 -0.86 3.24 1.43
CA SER A 76 -2.23 3.68 1.21
C SER A 76 -2.78 4.24 2.52
N GLY A 77 -3.63 5.25 2.44
CA GLY A 77 -4.22 5.87 3.62
C GLY A 77 -4.97 7.15 3.29
N GLN A 78 -5.40 7.84 4.35
CA GLN A 78 -6.16 9.09 4.24
C GLN A 78 -5.27 10.27 3.84
N LEU A 79 -5.88 11.39 3.42
CA LEU A 79 -5.16 12.63 3.07
C LEU A 79 -4.18 13.09 4.16
N GLY A 80 -4.50 12.86 5.43
CA GLY A 80 -3.62 13.19 6.56
C GLY A 80 -2.27 12.46 6.53
N LEU A 81 -2.17 11.29 5.90
CA LEU A 81 -0.90 10.59 5.68
C LEU A 81 0.08 11.43 4.86
N ARG A 82 -0.43 12.11 3.82
CA ARG A 82 0.38 12.96 2.96
C ARG A 82 1.01 14.11 3.75
N ASP A 83 0.21 14.78 4.56
CA ASP A 83 0.65 15.92 5.35
C ASP A 83 1.63 15.47 6.44
N PHE A 84 1.37 14.31 7.04
CA PHE A 84 2.27 13.66 7.99
C PHE A 84 3.64 13.31 7.37
N LEU A 85 3.66 12.71 6.17
CA LEU A 85 4.91 12.35 5.46
C LEU A 85 5.72 13.58 5.05
N LYS A 86 5.08 14.74 4.85
CA LYS A 86 5.74 16.03 4.57
C LYS A 86 6.24 16.73 5.84
N GLY A 87 5.94 16.20 7.02
CA GLY A 87 6.37 16.74 8.30
C GLY A 87 7.89 16.62 8.53
N PRO A 88 8.45 17.44 9.43
CA PRO A 88 9.90 17.52 9.67
C PRO A 88 10.52 16.20 10.14
N GLY A 89 9.75 15.33 10.78
CA GLY A 89 10.21 14.01 11.23
C GLY A 89 10.32 12.96 10.12
N MET A 90 9.69 13.17 8.95
CA MET A 90 9.54 12.16 7.90
C MET A 90 10.30 12.49 6.61
N VAL A 91 11.09 13.57 6.61
CA VAL A 91 11.82 14.06 5.42
C VAL A 91 12.65 12.97 4.74
N GLN A 92 13.29 12.10 5.52
CA GLN A 92 14.13 11.03 4.96
C GLN A 92 13.32 9.94 4.25
N LEU A 93 12.15 9.59 4.78
CA LEU A 93 11.24 8.65 4.13
C LEU A 93 10.59 9.30 2.90
N ALA A 94 10.18 10.57 3.00
CA ALA A 94 9.57 11.32 1.91
C ALA A 94 10.48 11.38 0.66
N GLN A 95 11.80 11.52 0.84
CA GLN A 95 12.77 11.47 -0.26
C GLN A 95 12.83 10.12 -0.99
N ARG A 96 12.35 9.04 -0.37
CA ARG A 96 12.27 7.70 -0.99
C ARG A 96 10.95 7.47 -1.72
N ILE A 97 9.96 8.35 -1.57
CA ILE A 97 8.68 8.26 -2.26
C ILE A 97 8.89 8.68 -3.71
N GLY A 98 8.89 7.69 -4.61
CA GLY A 98 9.08 7.96 -6.04
C GLY A 98 7.82 8.41 -6.76
N VAL A 99 6.63 8.09 -6.21
CA VAL A 99 5.32 8.44 -6.78
C VAL A 99 4.37 8.72 -5.63
N GLU A 100 3.67 9.85 -5.72
CA GLU A 100 2.58 10.25 -4.84
C GLU A 100 1.34 10.43 -5.71
N TYR A 101 0.21 9.84 -5.31
CA TYR A 101 -1.05 9.98 -6.03
C TYR A 101 -2.18 10.14 -5.01
N VAL A 102 -3.06 11.10 -5.28
CA VAL A 102 -4.28 11.32 -4.50
C VAL A 102 -5.44 10.85 -5.35
N LEU A 103 -6.25 9.93 -4.81
CA LEU A 103 -7.50 9.54 -5.45
C LEU A 103 -8.53 10.64 -5.22
N ASP A 104 -8.99 11.24 -6.31
CA ASP A 104 -10.09 12.21 -6.29
C ASP A 104 -11.43 11.49 -6.09
N ALA A 105 -12.45 12.26 -5.70
CA ALA A 105 -13.82 11.76 -5.70
C ALA A 105 -14.22 11.34 -7.12
N LEU A 106 -15.06 10.30 -7.22
CA LEU A 106 -15.64 9.89 -8.49
C LEU A 106 -16.39 11.07 -9.11
N SER A 107 -16.25 11.29 -10.41
CA SER A 107 -17.12 12.21 -11.15
C SER A 107 -18.59 11.76 -11.11
N GLU A 108 -19.51 12.63 -11.54
CA GLU A 108 -20.94 12.28 -11.64
C GLU A 108 -21.15 11.02 -12.49
N ASP A 109 -20.50 10.96 -13.66
CA ASP A 109 -20.62 9.82 -14.58
C ASP A 109 -20.01 8.54 -13.99
N GLU A 110 -18.85 8.64 -13.34
CA GLU A 110 -18.23 7.51 -12.64
C GLU A 110 -19.06 7.05 -11.44
N THR A 111 -19.73 7.96 -10.74
CA THR A 111 -20.64 7.64 -9.64
C THR A 111 -21.83 6.83 -10.14
N ILE A 112 -22.46 7.26 -11.23
CA ILE A 112 -23.56 6.51 -11.87
C ILE A 112 -23.06 5.14 -12.33
N ALA A 113 -21.92 5.08 -13.02
CA ALA A 113 -21.31 3.84 -13.50
C ALA A 113 -20.99 2.88 -12.34
N TYR A 114 -20.45 3.39 -11.23
CA TYR A 114 -20.13 2.63 -10.05
C TYR A 114 -21.37 2.03 -9.40
N ILE A 115 -22.45 2.81 -9.25
CA ILE A 115 -23.74 2.32 -8.72
C ILE A 115 -24.27 1.17 -9.59
N MET A 116 -24.28 1.35 -10.91
CA MET A 116 -24.74 0.31 -11.85
C MET A 116 -23.87 -0.94 -11.78
N HIS A 117 -22.54 -0.77 -11.74
CA HIS A 117 -21.61 -1.87 -11.57
C HIS A 117 -21.84 -2.65 -10.28
N ARG A 118 -22.06 -1.96 -9.15
CA ARG A 118 -22.36 -2.62 -7.86
C ARG A 118 -23.67 -3.42 -7.89
N LEU A 119 -24.70 -2.93 -8.59
CA LEU A 119 -25.93 -3.69 -8.79
C LEU A 119 -25.67 -4.96 -9.62
N GLN A 120 -24.88 -4.87 -10.68
CA GLN A 120 -24.49 -6.03 -11.49
C GLN A 120 -23.72 -7.07 -10.69
N VAL A 121 -22.73 -6.65 -9.89
CA VAL A 121 -21.95 -7.54 -9.02
C VAL A 121 -22.84 -8.24 -7.98
N SER A 122 -23.92 -7.59 -7.51
CA SER A 122 -24.93 -8.22 -6.65
C SER A 122 -25.89 -9.19 -7.38
N GLY A 123 -25.65 -9.45 -8.68
CA GLY A 123 -26.45 -10.39 -9.49
C GLY A 123 -27.64 -9.74 -10.21
N ARG A 124 -27.73 -8.41 -10.24
CA ARG A 124 -28.87 -7.71 -10.82
C ARG A 124 -28.52 -7.13 -12.20
N THR A 125 -29.23 -7.56 -13.23
CA THR A 125 -28.97 -7.13 -14.62
C THR A 125 -29.82 -5.96 -15.10
N THR A 126 -30.87 -5.58 -14.35
CA THR A 126 -31.75 -4.46 -14.68
C THR A 126 -31.48 -3.24 -13.79
N PRO A 127 -31.61 -2.00 -14.30
CA PRO A 127 -31.41 -0.79 -13.49
C PRO A 127 -32.42 -0.69 -12.32
N LEU A 128 -31.94 -0.55 -11.07
CA LEU A 128 -32.80 -0.38 -9.88
C LEU A 128 -33.22 1.07 -9.68
N PHE A 129 -32.27 1.97 -9.93
CA PHE A 129 -32.43 3.39 -9.74
C PHE A 129 -32.55 4.08 -11.10
N THR A 130 -33.32 5.16 -11.14
CA THR A 130 -33.31 6.06 -12.29
C THR A 130 -31.98 6.80 -12.36
N THR A 131 -31.59 7.28 -13.53
CA THR A 131 -30.39 8.11 -13.68
C THR A 131 -30.43 9.34 -12.77
N SER A 132 -31.60 9.96 -12.60
CA SER A 132 -31.78 11.09 -11.68
C SER A 132 -31.51 10.73 -10.21
N ALA A 133 -31.92 9.53 -9.76
CA ALA A 133 -31.66 9.05 -8.42
C ALA A 133 -30.17 8.71 -8.20
N CYS A 134 -29.49 8.20 -9.23
CA CYS A 134 -28.03 8.02 -9.17
C CYS A 134 -27.30 9.36 -9.09
N ARG A 135 -27.73 10.37 -9.87
CA ARG A 135 -27.18 11.73 -9.82
C ARG A 135 -27.32 12.38 -8.46
N SER A 136 -28.43 12.16 -7.75
CA SER A 136 -28.61 12.75 -6.42
C SER A 136 -27.65 12.19 -5.34
N VAL A 137 -26.91 11.12 -5.62
CA VAL A 137 -25.85 10.61 -4.72
C VAL A 137 -24.54 11.39 -4.89
N PHE A 138 -24.33 12.00 -6.07
CA PHE A 138 -23.17 12.84 -6.32
C PHE A 138 -23.41 14.22 -5.67
N HIS A 139 -22.52 14.62 -4.76
CA HIS A 139 -22.56 15.86 -3.99
C HIS A 139 -21.19 16.51 -3.92
#